data_AF-A0A960VKR7-F1
#
_entry.id   AF-A0A960VKR7-F1
#
_cell.length_a   1.000
_cell.length_b   1.000
_cell.length_c   1.000
_cell.angle_alpha   90.00
_cell.angle_beta   90.00
_cell.angle_gamma   90.00
#
_symmetry.space_group_name_H-M   'P 1'
#
loop_
_entity.id
_entity.type
_entity.pdbx_description
1 polymer ?
#
loop_
_entity_poly.entity_id
_entity_poly.type
_entity_poly.pdbx_seq_one_letter_code
_entity_poly.pdbx_strand_id
1 'polypeptide(L)'
;MSHLHQTVRAFNSRQYEKAVRQAAEGLATAQGRDEAFWMGVLETCEGFALLNEKQMLKAERKLIGAMEKLRNFGFRYHNFEVTAALAGTRRCVEEIRLTRQAKGKIFDVSLLPQLRLAASADD
;
A
#
# COMPACT_ATOMS: atom_id res chain seq x y z
N MET A 1 19.36 6.14 3.98
CA MET A 1 18.30 5.12 4.01
C MET A 1 17.29 5.41 2.91
N SER A 2 17.13 4.51 1.92
CA SER A 2 16.21 4.68 0.78
C SER A 2 14.79 5.05 1.23
N HIS A 3 14.13 5.99 0.56
CA HIS A 3 12.75 6.43 0.85
C HIS A 3 11.80 5.23 1.03
N LEU A 4 12.02 4.16 0.27
CA LEU A 4 11.21 2.95 0.31
C LEU A 4 11.26 2.23 1.66
N HIS A 5 12.44 2.17 2.30
CA HIS A 5 12.58 1.59 3.63
C HIS A 5 11.82 2.41 4.68
N GLN A 6 11.86 3.72 4.55
CA GLN A 6 11.18 4.60 5.48
C GLN A 6 9.66 4.44 5.34
N THR A 7 9.15 4.47 4.10
CA THR A 7 7.74 4.25 3.78
C THR A 7 7.24 2.92 4.33
N VAL A 8 7.95 1.82 4.06
CA VAL A 8 7.56 0.49 4.55
C VAL A 8 7.57 0.43 6.07
N ARG A 9 8.59 0.99 6.73
CA ARG A 9 8.67 1.04 8.19
C ARG A 9 7.51 1.83 8.79
N ALA A 10 7.20 3.01 8.24
CA ALA A 10 6.09 3.84 8.69
C ALA A 10 4.74 3.13 8.48
N PHE A 11 4.54 2.52 7.31
CA PHE A 11 3.33 1.77 6.97
C PHE A 11 3.10 0.60 7.92
N ASN A 12 4.12 -0.24 8.13
CA ASN A 12 4.03 -1.40 9.01
C ASN A 12 3.84 -1.01 10.49
N SER A 13 4.27 0.20 10.87
CA SER A 13 4.01 0.79 12.19
C SER A 13 2.66 1.51 12.27
N ARG A 14 1.79 1.36 11.26
CA ARG A 14 0.47 2.01 11.12
C ARG A 14 0.50 3.55 11.14
N GLN A 15 1.66 4.14 10.86
CA GLN A 15 1.82 5.59 10.71
C GLN A 15 1.49 5.99 9.27
N TYR A 16 0.25 5.76 8.83
CA TYR A 16 -0.13 5.89 7.41
C TYR A 16 0.09 7.30 6.85
N GLU A 17 -0.24 8.35 7.59
CA GLU A 17 0.06 9.74 7.21
C GLU A 17 1.55 10.01 6.98
N LYS A 18 2.41 9.35 7.76
CA LYS A 18 3.86 9.44 7.57
C LYS A 18 4.30 8.64 6.34
N ALA A 19 3.74 7.44 6.15
CA ALA A 19 4.02 6.61 4.98
C ALA A 19 3.62 7.30 3.67
N VAL A 20 2.47 8.00 3.65
CA VAL A 20 2.01 8.82 2.52
C VAL A 20 3.05 9.88 2.18
N ARG A 21 3.49 10.68 3.16
CA ARG A 21 4.51 11.72 2.92
C ARG A 21 5.81 11.15 2.36
N GLN A 22 6.30 10.05 2.95
CA GLN A 22 7.55 9.41 2.51
C GLN A 22 7.42 8.76 1.12
N ALA A 23 6.24 8.22 0.78
CA ALA A 23 5.96 7.71 -0.56
C ALA A 23 5.89 8.85 -1.59
N ALA A 24 5.33 10.00 -1.22
CA ALA A 24 5.28 11.19 -2.08
C ALA A 24 6.69 11.75 -2.35
N GLU A 25 7.57 11.75 -1.35
CA GLU A 25 8.99 12.10 -1.54
C GLU A 25 9.69 11.13 -2.51
N GLY A 26 9.44 9.83 -2.37
CA GLY A 26 9.94 8.82 -3.31
C GLY A 26 9.47 9.08 -4.74
N LEU A 27 8.17 9.37 -4.91
CA LEU A 27 7.57 9.72 -6.19
C LEU A 27 8.16 10.99 -6.81
N ALA A 28 8.40 12.04 -6.01
CA ALA A 28 8.94 13.32 -6.49
C ALA A 28 10.31 13.20 -7.17
N THR A 29 11.07 12.15 -6.82
CA THR A 29 12.38 11.85 -7.41
C THR A 29 12.35 10.74 -8.46
N ALA A 30 11.20 10.10 -8.68
CA ALA A 30 11.07 8.94 -9.55
C ALA A 30 11.02 9.34 -11.03
N GLN A 31 11.53 8.48 -11.90
CA GLN A 31 11.47 8.67 -13.36
C GLN A 31 11.10 7.38 -14.08
N GLY A 32 10.36 7.51 -15.18
CA GLY A 32 9.99 6.39 -16.05
C GLY A 32 9.21 5.31 -15.29
N ARG A 33 9.72 4.08 -15.30
CA ARG A 33 9.04 2.95 -14.65
C ARG A 33 8.92 3.11 -13.12
N ASP A 34 9.86 3.80 -12.49
CA ASP A 34 9.81 4.05 -11.04
C ASP A 34 8.65 4.95 -10.63
N GLU A 35 8.20 5.84 -11.52
CA GLU A 35 7.07 6.74 -11.25
C GLU A 35 5.78 5.93 -11.05
N ALA A 36 5.49 4.98 -11.95
CA ALA A 36 4.34 4.10 -11.83
C ALA A 36 4.39 3.22 -10.57
N PHE A 37 5.59 2.76 -10.21
CA PHE A 37 5.80 2.02 -8.96
C PHE A 37 5.47 2.89 -7.74
N TRP A 38 6.07 4.08 -7.65
CA TRP A 38 5.89 4.98 -6.52
C TRP A 38 4.47 5.52 -6.41
N MET A 39 3.80 5.79 -7.53
CA MET A 39 2.37 6.11 -7.52
C MET A 39 1.54 4.96 -6.92
N GLY A 40 1.85 3.71 -7.27
CA GLY A 40 1.16 2.55 -6.69
C GLY A 40 1.40 2.38 -5.19
N VAL A 41 2.64 2.59 -4.73
CA VAL A 41 2.99 2.58 -3.30
C VAL A 41 2.31 3.72 -2.55
N LEU A 42 2.30 4.94 -3.12
CA LEU A 42 1.64 6.10 -2.55
C LEU A 42 0.13 5.88 -2.41
N GLU A 43 -0.54 5.45 -3.47
CA GLU A 43 -1.98 5.16 -3.45
C GLU A 43 -2.34 4.03 -2.48
N THR A 44 -1.44 3.05 -2.30
CA THR A 44 -1.58 2.05 -1.23
C THR A 44 -1.61 2.76 0.13
N CYS A 45 -0.58 3.57 0.44
CA CYS A 45 -0.50 4.29 1.71
C CYS A 45 -1.70 5.21 1.96
N GLU A 46 -2.14 5.96 0.95
CA GLU A 46 -3.32 6.83 1.01
C GLU A 46 -4.60 6.04 1.25
N GLY A 47 -4.75 4.89 0.58
CA GLY A 47 -5.89 4.00 0.77
C GLY A 47 -6.02 3.53 2.22
N PHE A 48 -4.90 3.18 2.86
CA PHE A 48 -4.88 2.76 4.26
C PHE A 48 -5.03 3.94 5.25
N ALA A 49 -4.52 5.12 4.93
CA ALA A 49 -4.80 6.34 5.69
C ALA A 49 -6.31 6.65 5.71
N LEU A 50 -6.96 6.59 4.54
CA LEU A 50 -8.40 6.78 4.41
C LEU A 50 -9.22 5.72 5.17
N LEU A 51 -8.74 4.48 5.26
CA LEU A 51 -9.38 3.46 6.10
C LEU A 51 -9.29 3.77 7.58
N ASN A 52 -8.13 4.27 8.03
CA ASN A 52 -7.95 4.69 9.42
C ASN A 52 -8.92 5.82 9.80
N GLU A 53 -9.28 6.68 8.82
CA GLU A 53 -10.31 7.71 8.95
C GLU A 53 -11.74 7.22 8.68
N LYS A 54 -11.95 5.91 8.49
CA LYS A 54 -13.24 5.28 8.18
C LYS A 54 -13.86 5.72 6.84
N GLN A 55 -13.07 6.30 5.93
CA GLN A 55 -13.50 6.73 4.59
C GLN A 55 -13.44 5.58 3.56
N MET A 56 -14.18 4.50 3.83
CA MET A 56 -14.09 3.22 3.10
C MET A 56 -14.24 3.33 1.58
N LEU A 57 -15.16 4.16 1.09
CA LEU A 57 -15.39 4.37 -0.35
C LEU A 57 -14.22 5.06 -1.06
N LYS A 58 -13.54 5.98 -0.37
CA LYS A 58 -12.36 6.65 -0.94
C LYS A 58 -11.15 5.72 -0.87
N ALA A 59 -11.01 5.00 0.23
CA ALA A 59 -9.99 3.98 0.40
C ALA A 59 -10.06 2.92 -0.71
N GLU A 60 -11.23 2.33 -0.95
CA GLU A 60 -11.43 1.31 -1.99
C GLU A 60 -10.92 1.80 -3.36
N ARG A 61 -11.26 3.03 -3.75
CA ARG A 61 -10.81 3.61 -5.03
C ARG A 61 -9.30 3.75 -5.10
N LYS A 62 -8.65 4.23 -4.04
CA LYS A 62 -7.19 4.35 -3.97
C LYS A 62 -6.51 2.99 -4.03
N LEU A 63 -7.01 2.01 -3.29
CA LEU A 63 -6.47 0.65 -3.28
C LEU A 63 -6.64 -0.06 -4.64
N ILE A 64 -7.73 0.17 -5.37
CA ILE A 64 -7.90 -0.32 -6.74
C ILE A 64 -6.86 0.33 -7.68
N GLY A 65 -6.72 1.66 -7.63
CA GLY A 65 -5.72 2.37 -8.42
C GLY A 65 -4.29 1.87 -8.16
N ALA A 66 -3.97 1.59 -6.89
CA ALA A 66 -2.69 1.02 -6.51
C ALA A 66 -2.45 -0.34 -7.16
N MET A 67 -3.45 -1.23 -7.17
CA MET A 67 -3.34 -2.54 -7.81
C MET A 67 -3.12 -2.43 -9.33
N GLU A 68 -3.83 -1.51 -10.00
CA GLU A 68 -3.69 -1.29 -11.44
C GLU A 68 -2.28 -0.85 -11.83
N LYS A 69 -1.64 -0.03 -10.99
CA LYS A 69 -0.28 0.44 -11.19
C LYS A 69 0.77 -0.64 -10.88
N LEU A 70 0.56 -1.40 -9.81
CA LEU A 70 1.54 -2.39 -9.34
C LEU A 70 1.50 -3.74 -10.09
N ARG A 71 0.39 -4.10 -10.74
CA ARG A 71 0.20 -5.45 -11.35
C ARG A 71 1.25 -5.87 -12.39
N ASN A 72 1.95 -4.92 -13.02
CA ASN A 72 2.93 -5.18 -14.09
C ASN A 72 4.39 -5.17 -13.61
N PHE A 73 4.63 -5.16 -12.30
CA PHE A 73 5.97 -5.12 -11.71
C PHE A 73 6.56 -6.50 -11.36
N GLY A 74 5.81 -7.57 -11.61
CA GLY A 74 6.24 -8.94 -11.33
C GLY A 74 6.22 -9.26 -9.82
N PHE A 75 7.01 -10.26 -9.41
CA PHE A 75 7.08 -10.69 -8.00
C PHE A 75 7.68 -9.62 -7.08
N ARG A 76 8.79 -9.02 -7.52
CA ARG A 76 9.58 -8.03 -6.79
C ARG A 76 9.99 -6.92 -7.73
N TYR A 77 10.03 -5.70 -7.20
CA TYR A 77 10.64 -4.57 -7.88
C TYR A 77 11.56 -3.82 -6.91
N HIS A 78 12.80 -3.57 -7.33
CA HIS A 78 13.89 -3.24 -6.41
C HIS A 78 13.96 -4.29 -5.28
N ASN A 79 13.86 -3.86 -4.03
CA ASN A 79 13.77 -4.73 -2.86
C ASN A 79 12.34 -4.87 -2.33
N PHE A 80 11.30 -4.42 -3.03
CA PHE A 80 9.91 -4.48 -2.57
C PHE A 80 9.15 -5.70 -3.12
N GLU A 81 8.50 -6.47 -2.24
CA GLU A 81 7.68 -7.62 -2.64
C GLU A 81 6.30 -7.17 -3.15
N VAL A 82 6.22 -6.92 -4.45
CA VAL A 82 5.03 -6.40 -5.14
C VAL A 82 3.83 -7.33 -5.00
N THR A 83 4.01 -8.63 -5.16
CA THR A 83 2.91 -9.62 -5.07
C THR A 83 2.32 -9.71 -3.67
N ALA A 84 3.14 -9.60 -2.63
CA ALA A 84 2.67 -9.56 -1.25
C ALA A 84 1.83 -8.30 -0.99
N ALA A 85 2.29 -7.14 -1.47
CA ALA A 85 1.52 -5.90 -1.38
C ALA A 85 0.19 -5.99 -2.14
N LEU A 86 0.19 -6.51 -3.38
CA LEU A 86 -1.01 -6.72 -4.19
C LEU A 86 -2.03 -7.65 -3.50
N ALA A 87 -1.57 -8.78 -2.96
CA ALA A 87 -2.44 -9.71 -2.24
C ALA A 87 -3.07 -9.06 -1.00
N GLY A 88 -2.27 -8.29 -0.25
CA GLY A 88 -2.72 -7.52 0.91
C GLY A 88 -3.76 -6.46 0.55
N THR A 89 -3.48 -5.66 -0.47
CA THR A 89 -4.38 -4.62 -0.99
C THR A 89 -5.69 -5.23 -1.50
N ARG A 90 -5.63 -6.34 -2.24
CA ARG A 90 -6.81 -7.05 -2.74
C ARG A 90 -7.71 -7.54 -1.59
N ARG A 91 -7.12 -8.23 -0.60
CA ARG A 91 -7.86 -8.72 0.57
C ARG A 91 -8.55 -7.58 1.31
N CYS A 92 -7.88 -6.44 1.43
CA CYS A 92 -8.45 -5.25 2.05
C CYS A 92 -9.66 -4.70 1.27
N VAL A 93 -9.57 -4.64 -0.07
CA VAL A 93 -10.70 -4.22 -0.92
C VAL A 93 -11.89 -5.17 -0.77
N GLU A 94 -11.65 -6.48 -0.73
CA GLU A 94 -12.69 -7.48 -0.50
C GLU A 94 -13.37 -7.27 0.86
N GLU A 95 -12.60 -7.03 1.92
CA GLU A 95 -13.15 -6.77 3.25
C GLU A 95 -13.94 -5.45 3.31
N ILE A 96 -13.49 -4.39 2.66
CA ILE A 96 -14.25 -3.13 2.53
C ILE A 96 -15.63 -3.42 1.94
N ARG A 97 -15.67 -4.17 0.82
CA ARG A 97 -16.94 -4.50 0.13
C ARG A 97 -17.87 -5.31 1.02
N LEU A 98 -17.35 -6.33 1.71
CA LEU A 98 -18.13 -7.14 2.64
C LEU A 98 -18.68 -6.32 3.81
N THR A 99 -17.85 -5.47 4.41
CA THR A 99 -18.24 -4.59 5.52
C THR A 99 -19.34 -3.62 5.10
N ARG A 100 -19.27 -3.10 3.88
CA ARG A 100 -20.29 -2.17 3.35
C ARG A 100 -21.61 -2.85 3.00
N GLN A 101 -21.60 -4.11 2.60
CA GLN A 101 -22.80 -4.87 2.23
C GLN A 101 -23.53 -5.46 3.44
N ALA A 102 -22.79 -5.88 4.47
CA ALA A 102 -23.36 -6.52 5.66
C ALA A 102 -23.66 -5.50 6.77
N LYS A 103 -24.95 -5.27 7.04
CA LYS A 103 -25.40 -4.38 8.12
C LYS A 103 -24.83 -4.85 9.47
N GLY A 104 -24.02 -4.02 10.11
CA GLY A 104 -23.42 -4.30 11.42
C GLY A 104 -22.09 -5.06 11.40
N LYS A 105 -21.55 -5.43 10.21
CA LYS A 105 -20.20 -5.98 10.13
C LYS A 105 -19.19 -4.87 10.43
N ILE A 106 -18.21 -5.18 11.27
CA ILE A 106 -17.08 -4.30 11.59
C ILE A 106 -15.91 -4.70 10.69
N PHE A 107 -15.21 -3.71 10.13
CA PHE A 107 -14.01 -3.96 9.35
C PHE A 107 -12.94 -4.63 10.21
N ASP A 108 -12.46 -5.79 9.80
CA ASP A 108 -11.41 -6.51 10.53
C ASP A 108 -10.02 -5.89 10.27
N VAL A 109 -9.55 -5.09 11.24
CA VAL A 109 -8.23 -4.44 11.20
C VAL A 109 -7.06 -5.41 11.31
N SER A 110 -7.28 -6.69 11.65
CA SER A 110 -6.22 -7.70 11.60
C SER A 110 -5.83 -8.05 10.16
N LEU A 111 -6.67 -7.68 9.19
CA LEU A 111 -6.43 -7.92 7.77
C LEU A 111 -5.55 -6.86 7.11
N LEU A 112 -5.14 -5.83 7.86
CA LEU A 112 -4.23 -4.81 7.36
C LEU A 112 -2.89 -5.46 6.97
N PRO A 113 -2.44 -5.30 5.72
CA PRO A 113 -1.26 -5.99 5.25
C PRO A 113 0.00 -5.41 5.88
N GLN A 114 1.08 -6.17 5.80
CA GLN A 114 2.42 -5.64 5.97
C GLN A 114 3.10 -5.57 4.61
N LEU A 115 3.71 -4.42 4.33
CA LEU A 115 4.59 -4.26 3.18
C LEU A 115 5.92 -4.94 3.50
N ARG A 116 6.48 -5.66 2.53
CA ARG A 116 7.69 -6.44 2.72
C ARG A 116 8.79 -5.92 1.83
N LEU A 117 9.97 -5.85 2.42
CA LEU A 117 11.22 -5.72 1.68
C LEU A 117 11.90 -7.08 1.70
N ALA A 118 12.41 -7.51 0.55
CA ALA A 118 13.30 -8.67 0.49
C ALA A 118 14.48 -8.40 1.43
N ALA A 119 14.84 -9.41 2.23
CA ALA A 119 16.04 -9.33 3.06
C ALA A 119 17.23 -8.95 2.17
N SER A 120 18.00 -7.95 2.60
CA SER A 120 19.35 -7.76 2.09
C SER A 120 20.07 -9.08 2.34
N ALA A 121 20.57 -9.75 1.30
CA ALA A 121 21.71 -10.62 1.51
C ALA A 121 22.82 -9.64 1.91
N ASP A 122 23.23 -9.69 3.18
CA ASP A 122 24.47 -9.04 3.60
C ASP A 122 25.59 -9.77 2.85
N ASP A 123 26.07 -9.16 1.76
CA ASP A 123 27.36 -9.48 1.14
C ASP A 123 28.48 -8.68 1.83
#